data_AF-A0AAZ3Q5X8-F1
#
_entry.id   AF-A0AAZ3Q5X8-F1
#
_cell.length_a   1.000
_cell.length_b   1.000
_cell.length_c   1.000
_cell.angle_alpha   90.00
_cell.angle_beta   90.00
_cell.angle_gamma   90.00
#
_symmetry.space_group_name_H-M   'P 1'
#
loop_
_entity.id
_entity.type
_entity.pdbx_description
1 polymer ?
#
loop_
_entity_poly.entity_id
_entity_poly.type
_entity_poly.pdbx_seq_one_letter_code
_entity_poly.pdbx_strand_id
1 'polypeptide(L)'
;MLCGAVVVNSGQRVLRYLSVVRFVTQFGTRTNVTYIQGQSPEPRIREYFYYIDHQGQLFLDDTKVKNFVTCFKDKHFLVFFFTRLRRNESGRYQDDFPFLSLCGRERNFLRCDDRPLVFTHLMPAAGGIVNQPIRTETAGGTLTDVGTGGAPELLSFCWGGDKLAVKFRPKSLYMHPGTGRVYHPCSERLGGVGLVRSALAIELSPFFLYPLQQHQSEQPTHFLWAGQQHTLTNELAGCFPPEEEGGMS
;
A
#
# COMPACT_ATOMS: atom_id res chain seq x y z
N MET A 1 -55.34 -2.73 12.58
CA MET A 1 -54.54 -1.65 13.17
C MET A 1 -53.14 -2.19 13.42
N LEU A 2 -52.15 -1.38 13.01
CA LEU A 2 -50.73 -1.38 13.39
C LEU A 2 -49.82 -2.52 12.89
N CYS A 3 -49.22 -2.21 11.74
CA CYS A 3 -47.90 -2.63 11.27
C CYS A 3 -46.81 -2.22 12.28
N GLY A 4 -45.88 -3.12 12.59
CA GLY A 4 -44.69 -2.85 13.40
C GLY A 4 -43.43 -3.16 12.59
N ALA A 5 -42.88 -2.15 11.93
CA ALA A 5 -41.58 -2.23 11.26
C ALA A 5 -40.46 -2.26 12.30
N VAL A 6 -39.63 -3.30 12.27
CA VAL A 6 -38.37 -3.36 13.02
C VAL A 6 -37.36 -2.49 12.29
N VAL A 7 -37.16 -1.27 12.79
CA VAL A 7 -36.06 -0.39 12.37
C VAL A 7 -34.76 -0.93 12.96
N VAL A 8 -33.97 -1.63 12.15
CA VAL A 8 -32.61 -2.02 12.52
C VAL A 8 -31.73 -0.79 12.44
N ASN A 9 -31.31 -0.32 13.61
CA ASN A 9 -30.53 0.89 13.83
C ASN A 9 -29.13 0.78 13.17
N SER A 10 -28.93 1.52 12.09
CA SER A 10 -27.71 1.61 11.27
C SER A 10 -26.55 2.38 11.94
N GLY A 11 -26.70 2.82 13.19
CA GLY A 11 -25.72 3.66 13.90
C GLY A 11 -24.43 2.96 14.38
N GLN A 12 -24.41 1.64 14.54
CA GLN A 12 -23.22 0.96 15.11
C GLN A 12 -22.08 0.71 14.12
N ARG A 13 -22.35 0.63 12.80
CA ARG A 13 -21.30 0.48 11.79
C ARG A 13 -20.54 1.79 11.54
N VAL A 14 -21.21 2.93 11.62
CA VAL A 14 -20.63 4.26 11.37
C VAL A 14 -19.64 4.67 12.47
N LEU A 15 -19.94 4.34 13.74
CA LEU A 15 -19.05 4.65 14.87
C LEU A 15 -17.73 3.86 14.84
N ARG A 16 -17.73 2.61 14.35
CA ARG A 16 -16.48 1.87 14.11
C ARG A 16 -15.67 2.46 12.96
N TYR A 17 -16.32 3.01 11.94
CA TYR A 17 -15.66 3.66 10.81
C TYR A 17 -15.01 5.00 11.18
N LEU A 18 -15.68 5.82 11.98
CA LEU A 18 -15.15 7.12 12.44
C LEU A 18 -13.89 6.98 13.33
N SER A 19 -13.80 5.92 14.13
CA SER A 19 -12.57 5.61 14.89
C SER A 19 -11.44 5.08 13.99
N VAL A 20 -11.76 4.54 12.80
CA VAL A 20 -10.79 4.02 11.82
C VAL A 20 -10.18 5.14 10.98
N VAL A 21 -10.91 6.22 10.71
CA VAL A 21 -10.44 7.37 9.90
C VAL A 21 -9.43 8.25 10.65
N ARG A 22 -9.51 8.36 11.98
CA ARG A 22 -8.59 9.20 12.77
C ARG A 22 -7.16 8.64 12.94
N PHE A 23 -6.98 7.32 12.85
CA PHE A 23 -5.70 6.69 13.22
C PHE A 23 -4.71 6.51 12.06
N VAL A 24 -5.14 6.77 10.82
CA VAL A 24 -4.36 6.45 9.61
C VAL A 24 -3.95 7.72 8.84
N THR A 25 -4.18 8.91 9.42
CA THR A 25 -4.03 10.19 8.71
C THR A 25 -3.16 11.22 9.42
N GLN A 26 -2.76 10.97 10.67
CA GLN A 26 -1.77 11.80 11.35
C GLN A 26 -0.35 11.27 11.05
N PHE A 27 0.04 11.29 9.77
CA PHE A 27 1.43 11.10 9.41
C PHE A 27 2.20 12.39 9.71
N GLY A 28 3.02 12.35 10.76
CA GLY A 28 4.13 13.29 10.89
C GLY A 28 4.01 14.43 11.90
N THR A 29 3.22 14.32 12.97
CA THR A 29 3.58 15.10 14.18
C THR A 29 4.67 14.33 14.92
N ARG A 30 5.92 14.82 14.85
CA ARG A 30 7.02 14.33 15.70
C ARG A 30 6.66 14.56 17.17
N THR A 31 5.95 13.60 17.75
CA THR A 31 5.88 13.41 19.19
C THR A 31 7.28 13.04 19.68
N ASN A 32 7.70 13.64 20.80
CA ASN A 32 8.97 13.36 21.46
C ASN A 32 8.92 11.97 22.14
N VAL A 33 8.80 10.92 21.33
CA VAL A 33 8.81 9.55 21.83
C VAL A 33 10.23 9.16 22.20
N THR A 34 10.40 8.64 23.42
CA THR A 34 11.68 8.16 23.92
C THR A 34 11.70 6.64 23.93
N TYR A 35 12.73 6.08 23.32
CA TYR A 35 13.00 4.64 23.30
C TYR A 35 14.51 4.39 23.16
N ILE A 36 14.93 3.17 23.47
CA ILE A 36 16.29 2.68 23.23
C ILE A 36 16.19 1.42 22.36
N GLN A 37 16.95 1.36 21.27
CA GLN A 37 16.99 0.15 20.43
C GLN A 37 17.44 -1.06 21.23
N GLY A 38 16.68 -2.16 21.12
CA GLY A 38 16.97 -3.41 21.83
C GLY A 38 16.65 -3.37 23.33
N GLN A 39 15.90 -2.38 23.81
CA GLN A 39 15.48 -2.30 25.22
C GLN A 39 14.69 -3.56 25.64
N SER A 40 14.75 -3.89 26.94
CA SER A 40 14.08 -5.07 27.50
C SER A 40 13.20 -4.70 28.68
N PRO A 41 11.97 -4.18 28.44
CA PRO A 41 11.09 -3.74 29.53
C PRO A 41 10.54 -4.91 30.36
N GLU A 42 10.57 -6.13 29.82
CA GLU A 42 10.12 -7.35 30.47
C GLU A 42 11.21 -8.43 30.34
N PRO A 43 11.33 -9.37 31.29
CA PRO A 43 12.28 -10.46 31.19
C PRO A 43 12.12 -11.23 29.87
N ARG A 44 13.23 -11.38 29.13
CA ARG A 44 13.31 -12.09 27.85
C ARG A 44 12.55 -11.46 26.69
N ILE A 45 12.02 -10.25 26.83
CA ILE A 45 11.43 -9.49 25.73
C ILE A 45 12.40 -8.41 25.27
N ARG A 46 12.65 -8.31 23.96
CA ARG A 46 13.40 -7.20 23.36
C ARG A 46 12.47 -6.34 22.51
N GLU A 47 12.64 -5.03 22.55
CA GLU A 47 11.91 -4.08 21.72
C GLU A 47 12.85 -3.41 20.73
N TYR A 48 12.49 -3.43 19.46
CA TYR A 48 13.19 -2.76 18.37
C TYR A 48 12.23 -1.84 17.64
N PHE A 49 12.77 -0.74 17.11
CA PHE A 49 11.99 0.33 16.51
C PHE A 49 12.45 0.53 15.07
N TYR A 50 11.49 0.48 14.15
CA TYR A 50 11.74 0.51 12.73
C TYR A 50 11.00 1.65 12.05
N TYR A 51 11.55 2.05 10.91
CA TYR A 51 10.99 3.00 9.98
C TYR A 51 10.95 2.40 8.59
N ILE A 52 9.84 2.57 7.88
CA ILE A 52 9.76 2.28 6.43
C ILE A 52 9.52 3.57 5.66
N ASP A 53 10.32 3.78 4.61
CA ASP A 53 10.19 4.93 3.72
C ASP A 53 9.19 4.70 2.58
N HIS A 54 8.90 5.74 1.80
CA HIS A 54 8.06 5.67 0.60
C HIS A 54 8.67 4.86 -0.56
N GLN A 55 9.93 4.39 -0.46
CA GLN A 55 10.56 3.46 -1.40
C GLN A 55 10.39 1.99 -0.94
N GLY A 56 9.77 1.75 0.21
CA GLY A 56 9.57 0.44 0.81
C GLY A 56 10.81 -0.12 1.51
N GLN A 57 11.82 0.70 1.77
CA GLN A 57 13.05 0.30 2.45
C GLN A 57 12.84 0.36 3.97
N LEU A 58 13.25 -0.70 4.66
CA LEU A 58 13.14 -0.83 6.11
C LEU A 58 14.45 -0.42 6.78
N PHE A 59 14.37 0.34 7.86
CA PHE A 59 15.50 0.85 8.63
C PHE A 59 15.27 0.69 10.12
N LEU A 60 16.34 0.67 10.92
CA LEU A 60 16.21 1.01 12.34
C LEU A 60 15.83 2.50 12.44
N ASP A 61 14.87 2.80 13.29
CA ASP A 61 14.26 4.13 13.36
C ASP A 61 15.24 5.24 13.75
N ASP A 62 16.19 4.95 14.63
CA ASP A 62 17.24 5.84 15.12
C ASP A 62 18.45 5.94 14.16
N THR A 63 18.41 5.25 13.01
CA THR A 63 19.44 5.38 11.98
C THR A 63 19.52 6.84 11.50
N LYS A 64 20.68 7.49 11.71
CA LYS A 64 20.91 8.90 11.37
C LYS A 64 20.78 9.19 9.88
N VAL A 65 21.36 8.33 9.04
CA VAL A 65 21.34 8.45 7.58
C VAL A 65 20.60 7.26 7.01
N LYS A 66 19.37 7.48 6.52
CA LYS A 66 18.55 6.43 5.91
C LYS A 66 18.75 6.44 4.40
N ASN A 67 19.54 5.48 3.91
CA ASN A 67 19.85 5.29 2.50
C ASN A 67 20.00 3.81 2.15
N PHE A 68 20.23 3.51 0.87
CA PHE A 68 20.38 2.14 0.40
C PHE A 68 21.47 1.33 1.12
N VAL A 69 22.53 1.93 1.67
CA VAL A 69 23.58 1.18 2.40
C VAL A 69 23.08 0.73 3.77
N THR A 70 22.22 1.53 4.40
CA THR A 70 21.74 1.32 5.78
C THR A 70 20.42 0.55 5.90
N CYS A 71 19.72 0.31 4.79
CA CYS A 71 18.45 -0.42 4.83
C CYS A 71 18.67 -1.93 5.02
N PHE A 72 17.68 -2.59 5.63
CA PHE A 72 17.62 -4.04 5.69
C PHE A 72 17.34 -4.61 4.29
N LYS A 73 18.15 -5.60 3.90
CA LYS A 73 18.05 -6.29 2.59
C LYS A 73 17.92 -7.80 2.71
N ASP A 74 18.09 -8.34 3.91
CA ASP A 74 17.98 -9.78 4.12
C ASP A 74 16.54 -10.24 3.84
N LYS A 75 16.37 -11.05 2.79
CA LYS A 75 15.05 -11.44 2.29
C LYS A 75 14.29 -12.26 3.33
N HIS A 76 14.97 -13.11 4.09
CA HIS A 76 14.33 -13.91 5.15
C HIS A 76 13.77 -13.02 6.25
N PHE A 77 14.54 -12.03 6.69
CA PHE A 77 14.12 -11.04 7.67
C PHE A 77 12.94 -10.20 7.16
N LEU A 78 13.02 -9.65 5.94
CA LEU A 78 11.92 -8.85 5.36
C LEU A 78 10.63 -9.66 5.26
N VAL A 79 10.71 -10.89 4.74
CA VAL A 79 9.56 -11.81 4.67
C VAL A 79 9.02 -12.09 6.07
N PHE A 80 9.89 -12.40 7.03
CA PHE A 80 9.49 -12.65 8.41
C PHE A 80 8.75 -11.44 9.02
N PHE A 81 9.32 -10.25 8.83
CA PHE A 81 8.85 -9.00 9.40
C PHE A 81 7.48 -8.62 8.86
N PHE A 82 7.34 -8.52 7.53
CA PHE A 82 6.12 -8.02 6.89
C PHE A 82 4.98 -9.04 6.89
N THR A 83 5.25 -10.35 6.91
CA THR A 83 4.18 -11.37 7.03
C THR A 83 3.49 -11.34 8.39
N ARG A 84 4.18 -10.88 9.45
CA ARG A 84 3.65 -10.81 10.82
C ARG A 84 3.23 -9.41 11.25
N LEU A 85 3.44 -8.42 10.37
CA LEU A 85 3.09 -7.04 10.64
C LEU A 85 1.58 -6.91 10.81
N ARG A 86 1.19 -6.15 11.83
CA ARG A 86 -0.20 -5.87 12.18
C ARG A 86 -0.28 -4.52 12.88
N ARG A 87 -1.51 -4.03 13.11
CA ARG A 87 -1.72 -2.86 13.98
C ARG A 87 -1.13 -3.10 15.36
N ASN A 88 -0.53 -2.04 15.90
CA ASN A 88 -0.02 -2.04 17.25
C ASN A 88 -1.17 -1.81 18.23
N GLU A 89 -1.61 -2.89 18.86
CA GLU A 89 -2.62 -2.89 19.91
C GLU A 89 -2.02 -3.29 21.27
N SER A 90 -0.70 -3.12 21.42
CA SER A 90 0.06 -3.66 22.57
C SER A 90 -0.03 -2.84 23.86
N GLY A 91 -0.64 -1.65 23.81
CA GLY A 91 -0.56 -0.68 24.91
C GLY A 91 0.70 0.20 24.90
N ARG A 92 1.70 -0.10 24.05
CA ARG A 92 3.00 0.59 24.04
C ARG A 92 3.23 1.26 22.69
N TYR A 93 3.65 2.54 22.71
CA TYR A 93 4.07 3.28 21.52
C TYR A 93 3.06 3.31 20.37
N GLN A 94 1.75 3.16 20.65
CA GLN A 94 0.74 2.99 19.59
C GLN A 94 0.62 4.22 18.69
N ASP A 95 0.69 5.41 19.29
CA ASP A 95 0.54 6.68 18.57
C ASP A 95 1.77 6.98 17.68
N ASP A 96 2.96 6.59 18.14
CA ASP A 96 4.23 6.83 17.46
C ASP A 96 4.62 5.73 16.46
N PHE A 97 4.28 4.50 16.80
CA PHE A 97 4.57 3.27 16.07
C PHE A 97 3.29 2.46 15.91
N PRO A 98 2.43 2.82 14.94
CA PRO A 98 1.09 2.26 14.78
C PRO A 98 1.09 0.80 14.31
N PHE A 99 2.25 0.23 13.97
CA PHE A 99 2.38 -1.15 13.55
C PHE A 99 3.38 -1.92 14.41
N LEU A 100 3.16 -3.22 14.51
CA LEU A 100 3.95 -4.14 15.33
C LEU A 100 4.14 -5.46 14.58
N SER A 101 5.38 -5.95 14.50
CA SER A 101 5.71 -7.30 14.05
C SER A 101 6.32 -8.08 15.21
N LEU A 102 5.70 -9.20 15.59
CA LEU A 102 6.23 -10.06 16.65
C LEU A 102 7.18 -11.12 16.09
N CYS A 103 8.40 -11.19 16.64
CA CYS A 103 9.42 -12.16 16.28
C CYS A 103 9.87 -12.99 17.49
N GLY A 104 9.14 -14.05 17.82
CA GLY A 104 9.45 -14.88 18.99
C GLY A 104 9.43 -14.06 20.28
N ARG A 105 10.62 -13.68 20.76
CA ARG A 105 10.83 -12.86 21.96
C ARG A 105 10.99 -11.36 21.68
N GLU A 106 10.85 -10.94 20.42
CA GLU A 106 11.06 -9.56 20.01
C GLU A 106 9.74 -8.89 19.61
N ARG A 107 9.56 -7.65 20.04
CA ARG A 107 8.50 -6.74 19.62
C ARG A 107 9.13 -5.70 18.70
N ASN A 108 8.78 -5.76 17.41
CA ASN A 108 9.33 -4.87 16.40
C ASN A 108 8.29 -3.81 16.03
N PHE A 109 8.40 -2.64 16.65
CA PHE A 109 7.53 -1.50 16.42
C PHE A 109 7.89 -0.83 15.10
N LEU A 110 6.89 -0.44 14.31
CA LEU A 110 7.09 0.18 12.99
C LEU A 110 6.25 1.45 12.88
N ARG A 111 6.92 2.51 12.42
CA ARG A 111 6.28 3.70 11.85
C ARG A 111 6.65 3.82 10.37
N CYS A 112 5.88 4.60 9.63
CA CYS A 112 6.05 4.73 8.19
C CYS A 112 5.97 6.19 7.74
N ASP A 113 6.62 6.48 6.63
CA ASP A 113 6.52 7.77 5.92
C ASP A 113 5.09 8.01 5.39
N ASP A 114 4.50 6.98 4.79
CA ASP A 114 3.14 7.01 4.24
C ASP A 114 2.37 5.74 4.61
N ARG A 115 2.61 4.61 3.94
CA ARG A 115 1.98 3.33 4.26
C ARG A 115 3.01 2.32 4.77
N PRO A 116 2.61 1.39 5.67
CA PRO A 116 3.49 0.31 6.13
C PRO A 116 3.82 -0.71 5.03
N LEU A 117 3.03 -0.73 3.96
CA LEU A 117 3.19 -1.61 2.81
C LEU A 117 3.40 -0.74 1.57
N VAL A 118 4.55 -0.94 0.92
CA VAL A 118 4.93 -0.23 -0.29
C VAL A 118 5.18 -1.24 -1.42
N PHE A 119 4.38 -1.19 -2.47
CA PHE A 119 4.54 -1.99 -3.68
C PHE A 119 5.75 -1.49 -4.47
N THR A 120 6.66 -2.41 -4.78
CA THR A 120 7.97 -2.09 -5.36
C THR A 120 8.13 -2.55 -6.80
N HIS A 121 7.56 -3.69 -7.17
CA HIS A 121 7.69 -4.24 -8.52
C HIS A 121 6.42 -4.94 -8.95
N LEU A 122 6.07 -4.78 -10.23
CA LEU A 122 5.18 -5.71 -10.90
C LEU A 122 6.00 -6.91 -11.38
N MET A 123 5.52 -8.12 -11.06
CA MET A 123 6.14 -9.36 -11.48
C MET A 123 5.28 -10.00 -12.56
N PRO A 124 5.90 -10.48 -13.67
CA PRO A 124 5.17 -11.16 -14.72
C PRO A 124 4.37 -12.33 -14.19
N ALA A 125 3.25 -12.60 -14.83
CA ALA A 125 2.60 -13.91 -14.81
C ALA A 125 3.68 -14.99 -15.02
N ALA A 126 3.79 -15.96 -14.12
CA ALA A 126 4.74 -17.07 -14.31
C ALA A 126 4.54 -17.68 -15.72
N GLY A 127 5.53 -17.48 -16.60
CA GLY A 127 5.50 -17.91 -18.01
C GLY A 127 5.44 -16.80 -19.07
N GLY A 128 5.34 -15.52 -18.71
CA GLY A 128 5.35 -14.40 -19.68
C GLY A 128 6.75 -14.01 -20.13
N ILE A 129 7.07 -14.22 -21.41
CA ILE A 129 8.22 -13.60 -22.07
C ILE A 129 7.99 -12.08 -22.01
N VAL A 130 8.98 -11.35 -21.51
CA VAL A 130 8.99 -9.88 -21.48
C VAL A 130 8.86 -9.37 -22.92
N ASN A 131 7.74 -8.73 -23.26
CA ASN A 131 7.63 -7.92 -24.46
C ASN A 131 8.48 -6.66 -24.27
N GLN A 132 9.79 -6.79 -24.45
CA GLN A 132 10.61 -5.71 -24.99
C GLN A 132 10.01 -5.30 -26.34
N PRO A 133 10.02 -4.01 -26.72
CA PRO A 133 9.53 -3.61 -28.03
C PRO A 133 10.47 -4.19 -29.11
N ILE A 134 10.10 -5.35 -29.67
CA ILE A 134 10.73 -5.87 -30.88
C ILE A 134 10.32 -4.94 -32.01
N ARG A 135 11.23 -4.07 -32.44
CA ARG A 135 11.15 -3.49 -33.78
C ARG A 135 11.50 -4.60 -34.78
N THR A 136 10.50 -5.20 -35.41
CA THR A 136 10.66 -5.78 -36.75
C THR A 136 9.35 -5.74 -37.52
N GLU A 137 9.39 -5.03 -38.64
CA GLU A 137 8.52 -5.21 -39.78
C GLU A 137 8.57 -6.67 -40.24
N THR A 138 7.41 -7.28 -40.57
CA THR A 138 7.11 -7.94 -41.86
C THR A 138 5.79 -8.73 -41.76
N ALA A 139 5.11 -8.74 -42.90
CA ALA A 139 3.77 -9.21 -43.20
C ALA A 139 3.43 -10.69 -42.91
N GLY A 140 2.14 -10.92 -42.68
CA GLY A 140 1.43 -12.14 -43.08
C GLY A 140 1.47 -13.30 -42.10
N GLY A 141 0.48 -13.40 -41.21
CA GLY A 141 0.28 -14.59 -40.37
C GLY A 141 -1.03 -14.56 -39.59
N THR A 142 -1.88 -15.54 -39.83
CA THR A 142 -3.23 -15.75 -39.31
C THR A 142 -3.29 -15.75 -37.78
N LEU A 143 -4.16 -14.91 -37.20
CA LEU A 143 -4.40 -14.86 -35.77
C LEU A 143 -5.22 -16.08 -35.34
N THR A 144 -4.58 -17.02 -34.63
CA THR A 144 -5.31 -18.01 -33.82
C THR A 144 -5.41 -17.47 -32.40
N ASP A 145 -6.64 -17.24 -31.98
CA ASP A 145 -7.04 -16.93 -30.61
C ASP A 145 -6.61 -18.08 -29.69
N VAL A 146 -5.56 -17.86 -28.89
CA VAL A 146 -5.15 -18.77 -27.82
C VAL A 146 -5.53 -18.15 -26.50
N GLY A 147 -6.52 -18.78 -25.88
CA GLY A 147 -7.16 -18.37 -24.64
C GLY A 147 -6.18 -17.96 -23.55
N THR A 148 -6.50 -16.81 -22.97
CA THR A 148 -5.82 -16.13 -21.88
C THR A 148 -5.93 -16.94 -20.58
N GLY A 149 -5.02 -17.89 -20.39
CA GLY A 149 -4.83 -18.63 -19.15
C GLY A 149 -3.55 -18.23 -18.40
N GLY A 150 -3.04 -17.02 -18.62
CA GLY A 150 -1.84 -16.52 -17.95
C GLY A 150 -2.06 -16.41 -16.44
N ALA A 151 -1.09 -16.86 -15.64
CA ALA A 151 -1.10 -16.64 -14.19
C ALA A 151 -1.34 -15.15 -13.88
N PRO A 152 -2.01 -14.80 -12.78
CA PRO A 152 -2.21 -13.40 -12.46
C PRO A 152 -0.86 -12.72 -12.20
N GLU A 153 -0.63 -11.57 -12.81
CA GLU A 153 0.51 -10.71 -12.48
C GLU A 153 0.44 -10.33 -11.00
N LEU A 154 1.63 -10.23 -10.38
CA LEU A 154 1.76 -10.02 -8.94
C LEU A 154 2.45 -8.69 -8.67
N LEU A 155 1.98 -7.96 -7.67
CA LEU A 155 2.69 -6.82 -7.09
C LEU A 155 3.50 -7.30 -5.88
N SER A 156 4.82 -7.25 -6.00
CA SER A 156 5.75 -7.43 -4.89
C SER A 156 5.80 -6.17 -4.03
N PHE A 157 5.98 -6.32 -2.72
CA PHE A 157 6.06 -5.22 -1.77
C PHE A 157 7.24 -5.34 -0.80
N CYS A 158 7.67 -4.19 -0.28
CA CYS A 158 8.72 -4.02 0.73
C CYS A 158 9.99 -4.87 0.45
N TRP A 159 10.35 -4.96 -0.83
CA TRP A 159 11.51 -5.69 -1.35
C TRP A 159 11.55 -7.20 -1.01
N GLY A 160 10.43 -7.83 -0.63
CA GLY A 160 10.38 -9.27 -0.31
C GLY A 160 10.18 -10.21 -1.51
N GLY A 161 10.06 -9.67 -2.73
CA GLY A 161 9.95 -10.46 -3.96
C GLY A 161 8.69 -11.33 -4.00
N ASP A 162 8.79 -12.49 -4.64
CA ASP A 162 7.75 -13.52 -4.77
C ASP A 162 7.09 -13.94 -3.44
N LYS A 163 7.81 -13.85 -2.32
CA LYS A 163 7.32 -14.21 -0.99
C LYS A 163 6.47 -13.12 -0.33
N LEU A 164 6.61 -11.87 -0.76
CA LEU A 164 5.81 -10.73 -0.34
C LEU A 164 5.13 -10.13 -1.55
N ALA A 165 4.14 -10.84 -2.07
CA ALA A 165 3.42 -10.40 -3.25
C ALA A 165 1.91 -10.64 -3.16
N VAL A 166 1.15 -9.80 -3.85
CA VAL A 166 -0.31 -9.89 -3.97
C VAL A 166 -0.70 -9.84 -5.44
N LYS A 167 -1.91 -10.32 -5.76
CA LYS A 167 -2.46 -10.18 -7.11
C LYS A 167 -2.59 -8.71 -7.49
N PHE A 168 -2.10 -8.34 -8.67
CA PHE A 168 -2.32 -7.03 -9.25
C PHE A 168 -3.79 -6.85 -9.65
N ARG A 169 -4.39 -5.72 -9.26
CA ARG A 169 -5.79 -5.38 -9.51
C ARG A 169 -5.85 -4.02 -10.21
N PRO A 170 -5.78 -3.98 -11.56
CA PRO A 170 -5.70 -2.71 -12.30
C PRO A 170 -6.87 -1.77 -12.00
N LYS A 171 -8.10 -2.29 -11.99
CA LYS A 171 -9.33 -1.53 -11.65
C LYS A 171 -9.37 -0.95 -10.22
N SER A 172 -8.51 -1.43 -9.33
CA SER A 172 -8.45 -1.01 -7.92
C SER A 172 -7.28 -0.07 -7.63
N LEU A 173 -6.51 0.33 -8.65
CA LEU A 173 -5.56 1.42 -8.50
C LEU A 173 -6.30 2.71 -8.15
N TYR A 174 -5.67 3.52 -7.31
CA TYR A 174 -6.20 4.82 -6.91
C TYR A 174 -5.08 5.84 -6.94
N MET A 175 -5.29 6.94 -7.66
CA MET A 175 -4.39 8.09 -7.66
C MET A 175 -4.99 9.15 -6.75
N HIS A 176 -4.26 9.50 -5.68
CA HIS A 176 -4.72 10.52 -4.76
C HIS A 176 -4.70 11.91 -5.42
N PRO A 177 -5.82 12.66 -5.41
CA PRO A 177 -5.93 13.93 -6.13
C PRO A 177 -4.91 14.96 -5.63
N GLY A 178 -4.88 15.27 -4.34
CA GLY A 178 -3.94 16.28 -3.82
C GLY A 178 -2.44 15.93 -3.85
N THR A 179 -2.03 14.69 -4.14
CA THR A 179 -0.59 14.30 -4.07
C THR A 179 -0.06 13.62 -5.33
N GLY A 180 -0.93 13.14 -6.23
CA GLY A 180 -0.56 12.29 -7.36
C GLY A 180 0.00 10.92 -6.98
N ARG A 181 0.09 10.57 -5.68
CA ARG A 181 0.56 9.25 -5.24
C ARG A 181 -0.42 8.17 -5.67
N VAL A 182 0.12 7.04 -6.11
CA VAL A 182 -0.67 5.88 -6.55
C VAL A 182 -0.73 4.86 -5.42
N TYR A 183 -1.89 4.25 -5.22
CA TYR A 183 -2.16 3.27 -4.20
C TYR A 183 -2.84 2.04 -4.78
N HIS A 184 -2.68 0.91 -4.09
CA HIS A 184 -3.30 -0.36 -4.44
C HIS A 184 -3.83 -1.03 -3.17
N PRO A 185 -4.93 -1.80 -3.23
CA PRO A 185 -5.49 -2.47 -2.05
C PRO A 185 -4.47 -3.41 -1.41
N CYS A 186 -4.50 -3.47 -0.09
CA CYS A 186 -3.70 -4.38 0.71
C CYS A 186 -4.55 -5.01 1.83
N SER A 187 -3.93 -5.77 2.74
CA SER A 187 -4.63 -6.38 3.87
C SER A 187 -5.28 -5.31 4.77
N GLU A 188 -6.54 -5.50 5.14
CA GLU A 188 -7.26 -4.67 6.13
C GLU A 188 -6.50 -4.55 7.46
N ARG A 189 -5.74 -5.59 7.82
CA ARG A 189 -4.89 -5.61 9.03
C ARG A 189 -3.80 -4.53 9.02
N LEU A 190 -3.48 -3.98 7.86
CA LEU A 190 -2.46 -2.94 7.66
C LEU A 190 -3.07 -1.61 7.18
N GLY A 191 -4.40 -1.45 7.26
CA GLY A 191 -5.10 -0.25 6.81
C GLY A 191 -5.78 -0.37 5.45
N GLY A 192 -5.77 -1.54 4.81
CA GLY A 192 -6.53 -1.81 3.58
C GLY A 192 -5.92 -1.22 2.30
N VAL A 193 -4.93 -0.32 2.43
CA VAL A 193 -4.29 0.37 1.31
C VAL A 193 -2.76 0.34 1.45
N GLY A 194 -2.06 0.13 0.33
CA GLY A 194 -0.60 0.21 0.24
C GLY A 194 -0.17 1.25 -0.79
N LEU A 195 0.98 1.87 -0.55
CA LEU A 195 1.58 2.85 -1.47
C LEU A 195 2.23 2.12 -2.65
N VAL A 196 2.06 2.62 -3.86
CA VAL A 196 2.88 2.24 -5.01
C VAL A 196 4.07 3.21 -5.07
N ARG A 197 5.30 2.70 -4.95
CA ARG A 197 6.49 3.59 -4.95
C ARG A 197 6.58 4.39 -6.24
N SER A 198 7.17 5.59 -6.17
CA SER A 198 7.20 6.53 -7.29
C SER A 198 7.73 5.96 -8.60
N ALA A 199 8.79 5.15 -8.58
CA ALA A 199 9.32 4.58 -9.83
C ALA A 199 8.33 3.60 -10.49
N LEU A 200 7.66 2.76 -9.69
CA LEU A 200 6.63 1.87 -10.21
C LEU A 200 5.40 2.67 -10.67
N ALA A 201 5.04 3.75 -9.96
CA ALA A 201 3.96 4.64 -10.40
C ALA A 201 4.28 5.31 -11.75
N ILE A 202 5.54 5.68 -12.01
CA ILE A 202 6.01 6.21 -13.30
C ILE A 202 5.93 5.14 -14.39
N GLU A 203 6.33 3.90 -14.10
CA GLU A 203 6.17 2.78 -15.04
C GLU A 203 4.69 2.54 -15.40
N LEU A 204 3.78 2.73 -14.44
CA LEU A 204 2.34 2.59 -14.65
C LEU A 204 1.69 3.84 -15.27
N SER A 205 2.36 5.01 -15.27
CA SER A 205 1.76 6.29 -15.65
C SER A 205 1.18 6.33 -17.06
N PRO A 206 1.80 5.72 -18.10
CA PRO A 206 1.28 5.75 -19.47
C PRO A 206 -0.04 5.00 -19.65
N PHE A 207 -0.40 4.15 -18.69
CA PHE A 207 -1.61 3.33 -18.73
C PHE A 207 -2.83 4.02 -18.12
N PHE A 208 -2.64 5.11 -17.37
CA PHE A 208 -3.74 5.90 -16.83
C PHE A 208 -4.37 6.78 -17.91
N LEU A 209 -5.69 6.71 -18.05
CA LEU A 209 -6.45 7.50 -19.00
C LEU A 209 -7.26 8.58 -18.29
N TYR A 210 -7.13 9.81 -18.77
CA TYR A 210 -7.77 10.99 -18.22
C TYR A 210 -8.97 11.41 -19.10
N PRO A 211 -10.04 11.94 -18.51
CA PRO A 211 -11.21 12.39 -19.26
C PRO A 211 -10.86 13.59 -20.15
N LEU A 212 -11.34 13.57 -21.40
CA LEU A 212 -11.03 14.60 -22.42
C LEU A 212 -11.69 15.96 -22.17
N GLN A 213 -12.73 16.05 -21.32
CA GLN A 213 -13.69 17.16 -21.32
C GLN A 213 -13.93 17.83 -19.95
N GLN A 214 -13.05 17.67 -18.97
CA GLN A 214 -13.16 18.41 -17.72
C GLN A 214 -11.90 19.24 -17.50
N HIS A 215 -12.01 20.56 -17.61
CA HIS A 215 -10.97 21.56 -17.36
C HIS A 215 -10.37 21.52 -15.93
N GLN A 216 -10.71 20.53 -15.11
CA GLN A 216 -10.45 20.51 -13.66
C GLN A 216 -10.25 19.10 -13.05
N SER A 217 -10.39 18.00 -13.81
CA SER A 217 -10.21 16.66 -13.22
C SER A 217 -8.80 16.13 -13.47
N GLU A 218 -7.96 16.25 -12.46
CA GLU A 218 -6.60 15.67 -12.43
C GLU A 218 -6.62 14.15 -12.16
N GLN A 219 -7.80 13.54 -12.04
CA GLN A 219 -7.92 12.12 -11.74
C GLN A 219 -8.13 11.26 -13.00
N PRO A 220 -7.41 10.13 -13.11
CA PRO A 220 -7.67 9.17 -14.16
C PRO A 220 -9.00 8.46 -13.92
N THR A 221 -9.70 8.15 -15.01
CA THR A 221 -10.99 7.43 -14.98
C THR A 221 -10.86 5.96 -15.36
N HIS A 222 -9.83 5.65 -16.16
CA HIS A 222 -9.58 4.31 -16.64
C HIS A 222 -8.09 3.97 -16.57
N PHE A 223 -7.80 2.68 -16.63
CA PHE A 223 -6.46 2.13 -16.68
C PHE A 223 -6.39 1.08 -17.79
N LEU A 224 -5.53 1.30 -18.79
CA LEU A 224 -5.32 0.38 -19.90
C LEU A 224 -4.31 -0.69 -19.47
N TRP A 225 -4.73 -1.94 -19.40
CA TRP A 225 -3.83 -3.01 -18.96
C TRP A 225 -4.12 -4.33 -19.67
N ALA A 226 -3.06 -5.00 -20.14
CA ALA A 226 -3.14 -6.24 -20.91
C ALA A 226 -4.12 -6.16 -22.10
N GLY A 227 -4.11 -5.04 -22.83
CA GLY A 227 -5.01 -4.80 -23.98
C GLY A 227 -6.48 -4.53 -23.61
N GLN A 228 -6.81 -4.45 -22.32
CA GLN A 228 -8.16 -4.18 -21.84
C GLN A 228 -8.23 -2.84 -21.10
N GLN A 229 -9.30 -2.09 -21.33
CA GLN A 229 -9.58 -0.86 -20.58
C GLN A 229 -10.36 -1.21 -19.30
N HIS A 230 -9.78 -0.86 -18.15
CA HIS A 230 -10.39 -1.07 -16.83
C HIS A 230 -10.91 0.25 -16.30
N THR A 231 -12.20 0.35 -15.97
CA THR A 231 -12.73 1.52 -15.24
C THR A 231 -12.20 1.50 -13.80
N LEU A 232 -11.62 2.62 -13.36
CA LEU A 232 -11.07 2.76 -12.01
C LEU A 232 -12.21 2.91 -11.01
N THR A 233 -12.17 2.09 -9.97
CA THR A 233 -13.23 2.03 -8.94
C THR A 233 -13.17 3.17 -7.94
N ASN A 234 -11.98 3.72 -7.69
CA ASN A 234 -11.71 4.76 -6.69
C ASN A 234 -12.20 4.43 -5.26
N GLU A 235 -12.50 3.16 -4.96
CA GLU A 235 -12.97 2.70 -3.63
C GLU A 235 -11.98 3.04 -2.51
N LEU A 236 -10.68 3.10 -2.82
CA LEU A 236 -9.63 3.44 -1.87
C LEU A 236 -9.67 4.90 -1.41
N ALA A 237 -10.45 5.79 -2.04
CA ALA A 237 -10.66 7.15 -1.55
C ALA A 237 -11.17 7.15 -0.10
N GLY A 238 -11.96 6.15 0.30
CA GLY A 238 -12.45 6.00 1.67
C GLY A 238 -11.38 5.70 2.73
N CYS A 239 -10.14 5.38 2.32
CA CYS A 239 -8.98 5.16 3.20
C CYS A 239 -8.20 6.46 3.51
N PHE A 240 -8.64 7.59 2.96
CA PHE A 240 -8.03 8.91 3.12
C PHE A 240 -9.02 9.85 3.81
N PRO A 241 -8.53 10.87 4.55
CA PRO A 241 -9.42 11.87 5.09
C PRO A 241 -10.06 12.66 3.93
N PRO A 242 -11.29 13.14 4.08
CA PRO A 242 -11.85 14.08 3.10
C PRO A 242 -10.93 15.30 3.05
N GLU A 243 -10.62 15.79 1.84
CA GLU A 243 -9.85 17.01 1.67
C GLU A 243 -10.64 18.15 2.36
N GLU A 244 -10.01 18.84 3.32
CA GLU A 244 -10.55 20.11 3.79
C GLU A 244 -10.52 21.04 2.58
N GLU A 245 -11.69 21.50 2.11
CA GLU A 245 -11.77 22.56 1.11
C GLU A 245 -10.88 23.70 1.61
N GLY A 246 -9.73 23.88 0.96
CA GLY A 246 -8.75 24.87 1.36
C GLY A 246 -9.46 26.20 1.53
N GLY A 247 -9.45 26.71 2.76
CA GLY A 247 -10.05 27.99 3.09
C GLY A 247 -9.51 29.03 2.11
N MET A 248 -10.39 29.48 1.20
CA MET A 248 -10.18 30.72 0.48
C MET A 248 -10.17 31.83 1.53
N SER A 249 -8.97 32.19 1.97
CA SER A 249 -8.69 33.45 2.67
C SER A 249 -7.96 34.39 1.73
#